data_AF-A0A450T2B4-F1
#
_entry.id   AF-A0A450T2B4-F1
#
_cell.length_a   1.000
_cell.length_b   1.000
_cell.length_c   1.000
_cell.angle_alpha   90.00
_cell.angle_beta   90.00
_cell.angle_gamma   90.00
#
_symmetry.space_group_name_H-M   'P 1'
#
loop_
_entity.id
_entity.type
_entity.pdbx_description
1 polymer ?
#
loop_
_entity_poly.entity_id
_entity_poly.type
_entity_poly.pdbx_seq_one_letter_code
_entity_poly.pdbx_strand_id
1 'polypeptide(L)'
;MSDTKTASFEALRAMKKRGEIAATWPNAEAVELPDGFWDNAKLAIPTQKKQISLRVDSDIIEFFKSRGGGHLTRMHAVLRTYVDAQRAMHRP
;
A
#
# COMPACT_ATOMS: atom_id res chain seq x y z
N MET A 1 15.54 2.32 4.03
CA MET A 1 14.23 2.76 3.50
C MET A 1 13.20 2.60 4.61
N SER A 2 13.09 3.58 5.49
CA SER A 2 12.25 3.52 6.70
C SER A 2 11.76 4.91 7.10
N ASP A 3 11.28 5.69 6.13
CA ASP A 3 10.79 7.06 6.38
C ASP A 3 9.25 7.16 6.37
N THR A 4 8.53 6.05 6.19
CA THR A 4 7.08 6.06 6.25
C THR A 4 6.62 5.97 7.70
N LYS A 5 6.21 7.11 8.26
CA LYS A 5 5.60 7.18 9.60
C LYS A 5 4.10 6.85 9.49
N THR A 6 3.64 5.85 10.23
CA THR A 6 2.21 5.54 10.36
C THR A 6 1.60 6.43 11.43
N ALA A 7 0.64 7.29 11.06
CA ALA A 7 -0.09 8.15 12.00
C ALA A 7 -1.59 8.07 11.71
N SER A 8 -2.42 8.10 12.76
CA SER A 8 -3.88 8.22 12.60
C SER A 8 -4.26 9.65 12.19
N PHE A 9 -5.43 9.81 11.59
CA PHE A 9 -5.95 11.13 11.19
C PHE A 9 -6.04 12.10 12.39
N GLU A 10 -6.45 11.58 13.55
CA GLU A 10 -6.52 12.34 14.79
C GLU A 10 -5.13 12.76 15.28
N ALA A 11 -4.14 11.86 15.21
CA ALA A 11 -2.76 12.16 15.59
C ALA A 11 -2.18 13.28 14.71
N LEU A 12 -2.42 13.24 13.39
CA LEU A 12 -1.99 14.30 12.46
C LEU A 12 -2.63 15.65 12.80
N ARG A 13 -3.92 15.67 13.17
CA ARG A 13 -4.61 16.90 13.58
C ARG A 13 -4.03 17.47 14.87
N ALA A 14 -3.70 16.62 15.83
CA ALA A 14 -3.05 17.02 17.07
C ALA A 14 -1.64 17.57 16.82
N MET A 15 -0.85 16.93 15.95
CA MET A 15 0.46 17.43 15.54
C MET A 15 0.37 18.82 14.88
N LYS A 16 -0.65 19.04 14.04
CA LYS A 16 -0.92 20.37 13.44
C LYS A 16 -1.18 21.42 14.51
N LYS A 17 -2.00 21.09 15.51
CA LYS A 17 -2.32 21.98 16.62
C LYS A 17 -1.08 22.34 17.45
N ARG A 18 -0.12 21.43 17.57
CA ARG A 18 1.16 21.63 18.26
C ARG A 18 2.25 22.29 17.39
N GLY A 19 1.95 22.61 16.12
CA GLY A 19 2.89 23.24 15.20
C GLY A 19 3.97 22.29 14.64
N GLU A 20 3.82 20.98 14.81
CA GLU A 20 4.80 19.97 14.37
C GLU A 20 4.68 19.61 12.89
N ILE A 21 3.56 19.96 12.25
CA ILE A 21 3.40 19.87 10.80
C ILE A 21 3.20 21.27 10.23
N ALA A 22 4.09 21.65 9.32
CA ALA A 22 3.95 22.87 8.54
C ALA A 22 2.88 22.69 7.46
N ALA A 23 2.16 23.76 7.13
CA ALA A 23 1.43 23.82 5.88
C ALA A 23 2.41 23.66 4.70
N THR A 24 1.90 23.33 3.52
CA THR A 24 2.66 23.32 2.27
C THR A 24 3.51 24.60 2.19
N TRP A 25 4.74 24.46 1.68
CA TRP A 25 5.71 25.56 1.66
C TRP A 25 5.08 26.76 0.93
N PRO A 26 5.28 28.00 1.39
CA PRO A 26 4.61 29.16 0.81
C PRO A 26 4.96 29.41 -0.66
N ASN A 27 6.02 28.78 -1.17
CA ASN A 27 6.45 28.81 -2.56
C ASN A 27 6.12 27.52 -3.34
N ALA A 28 5.29 26.63 -2.79
CA ALA A 28 4.85 25.46 -3.53
C ALA A 28 3.89 25.88 -4.65
N GLU A 29 4.28 25.60 -5.88
CA GLU A 29 3.45 25.86 -7.05
C GLU A 29 2.21 24.97 -7.01
N ALA A 30 1.03 25.58 -7.16
CA ALA A 30 -0.21 24.84 -7.30
C ALA A 30 -0.25 24.22 -8.69
N VAL A 31 -0.30 22.88 -8.76
CA VAL A 31 -0.49 22.15 -10.02
C VAL A 31 -1.98 21.92 -10.20
N GLU A 32 -2.56 22.52 -11.23
CA GLU A 32 -3.92 22.20 -11.68
C GLU A 32 -3.94 20.78 -12.26
N LEU A 33 -4.83 19.93 -11.75
CA LEU A 33 -5.01 18.58 -12.29
C LEU A 33 -5.90 18.66 -13.54
N PRO A 34 -5.55 17.96 -14.64
CA PRO A 34 -6.39 17.94 -15.83
C PRO A 34 -7.78 17.37 -15.55
N ASP A 35 -8.76 17.79 -16.36
CA ASP A 35 -10.07 17.15 -16.39
C ASP A 35 -9.92 15.64 -16.67
N GLY A 36 -10.65 14.83 -15.90
CA GLY A 36 -10.61 13.36 -16.02
C GLY A 36 -9.42 12.68 -15.34
N PHE A 37 -8.57 13.40 -14.61
CA PHE A 37 -7.43 12.82 -13.87
C PHE A 37 -7.82 11.62 -12.99
N TRP A 38 -9.03 11.62 -12.43
CA TRP A 38 -9.52 10.56 -11.55
C TRP A 38 -10.44 9.52 -12.23
N ASP A 39 -10.69 9.60 -13.53
CA ASP A 39 -11.69 8.76 -14.21
C ASP A 39 -11.41 7.26 -14.09
N ASN A 40 -10.12 6.89 -14.00
CA ASN A 40 -9.67 5.50 -13.87
C ASN A 40 -9.18 5.15 -12.45
N ALA A 41 -9.41 6.04 -11.48
CA ALA A 41 -8.97 5.82 -10.12
C ALA A 41 -9.71 4.64 -9.49
N LYS A 42 -8.96 3.66 -8.97
CA LYS A 42 -9.53 2.51 -8.26
C LYS A 42 -9.48 2.79 -6.77
N LEU A 43 -10.64 2.67 -6.11
CA LEU A 43 -10.72 2.79 -4.67
C LEU A 43 -9.91 1.67 -3.99
N ALA A 44 -8.81 2.04 -3.34
CA ALA A 44 -7.99 1.12 -2.57
C ALA A 44 -8.45 1.12 -1.10
N ILE A 45 -9.52 0.38 -0.80
CA ILE A 45 -9.92 0.14 0.60
C ILE A 45 -8.91 -0.82 1.23
N PRO A 46 -8.20 -0.43 2.31
CA PRO A 46 -7.29 -1.33 2.99
C PRO A 46 -8.08 -2.46 3.64
N THR A 47 -8.11 -3.63 2.99
CA THR A 47 -8.70 -4.83 3.56
C THR A 47 -7.81 -5.39 4.64
N GLN A 48 -8.36 -5.68 5.81
CA GLN A 48 -7.60 -6.38 6.85
C GLN A 48 -7.22 -7.78 6.35
N LYS A 49 -5.92 -8.08 6.40
CA LYS A 49 -5.42 -9.42 6.07
C LYS A 49 -5.85 -10.38 7.17
N LYS A 50 -6.46 -11.50 6.81
CA LYS A 50 -6.74 -12.58 7.76
C LYS A 50 -5.44 -13.32 8.07
N GLN A 51 -5.14 -13.50 9.35
CA GLN A 51 -4.03 -14.34 9.77
C GLN A 51 -4.42 -15.81 9.61
N ILE A 52 -3.65 -16.55 8.80
CA ILE A 52 -3.85 -17.98 8.55
C ILE A 52 -2.51 -18.71 8.71
N SER A 53 -2.57 -20.00 9.04
CA SER A 53 -1.43 -20.91 8.95
C SER A 53 -1.48 -21.62 7.59
N LEU A 54 -0.48 -21.41 6.74
CA LEU A 54 -0.35 -22.01 5.42
C LEU A 54 0.99 -22.75 5.34
N ARG A 55 0.98 -23.98 4.82
CA ARG A 55 2.20 -24.71 4.47
C ARG A 55 2.66 -24.28 3.08
N VAL A 56 3.95 -23.95 2.96
CA VAL A 56 4.61 -23.54 1.73
C VAL A 56 5.96 -24.26 1.70
N ASP A 57 6.39 -24.68 0.52
CA ASP A 57 7.66 -25.36 0.35
C ASP A 57 8.85 -24.47 0.76
N SER A 58 9.91 -25.11 1.25
CA SER A 58 11.05 -24.43 1.85
C SER A 58 11.81 -23.54 0.86
N ASP A 59 11.96 -24.00 -0.38
CA ASP A 59 12.63 -23.27 -1.47
C ASP A 59 11.90 -21.96 -1.82
N ILE A 60 10.56 -21.98 -1.84
CA ILE A 60 9.73 -20.79 -2.05
C ILE A 60 9.97 -19.79 -0.91
N ILE A 61 9.95 -20.25 0.34
CA ILE A 61 10.18 -19.38 1.49
C ILE A 61 11.60 -18.76 1.42
N GLU A 62 12.60 -19.56 1.10
CA GLU A 62 13.99 -19.10 0.94
C GLU A 62 14.13 -18.07 -0.19
N PHE A 63 13.51 -18.31 -1.35
CA PHE A 63 13.50 -17.37 -2.45
C PHE A 63 12.98 -15.99 -2.02
N PHE A 64 11.85 -15.93 -1.31
CA PHE A 64 11.30 -14.63 -0.87
C PHE A 64 12.09 -14.00 0.28
N LYS A 65 12.69 -14.80 1.16
CA LYS A 65 13.58 -14.33 2.24
C LYS A 65 14.91 -13.78 1.73
N SER A 66 15.45 -14.33 0.63
CA SER A 66 16.72 -13.87 0.04
C SER A 66 16.73 -12.37 -0.30
N ARG A 67 15.54 -11.80 -0.56
CA ARG A 67 15.34 -10.38 -0.88
C ARG A 67 15.13 -9.48 0.35
N GLY A 68 15.44 -9.97 1.55
CA GLY A 68 15.39 -9.21 2.81
C GLY A 68 14.01 -9.11 3.45
N GLY A 69 13.82 -8.09 4.31
CA GLY A 69 12.57 -7.86 5.05
C GLY A 69 11.33 -7.77 4.15
N GLY A 70 10.16 -8.10 4.69
CA GLY A 70 8.89 -8.03 3.95
C GLY A 70 8.62 -9.19 2.99
N HIS A 71 9.27 -10.35 3.17
CA HIS A 71 9.05 -11.55 2.36
C HIS A 71 7.56 -11.95 2.31
N LEU A 72 6.84 -11.93 3.45
CA LEU A 72 5.39 -12.19 3.49
C LEU A 72 4.58 -11.19 2.66
N THR A 73 4.98 -9.91 2.65
CA THR A 73 4.31 -8.88 1.85
C THR A 73 4.49 -9.13 0.36
N ARG A 74 5.70 -9.53 -0.06
CA ARG A 74 5.97 -9.93 -1.46
C ARG A 74 5.22 -11.19 -1.86
N MET A 75 5.23 -12.22 -1.02
CA MET A 75 4.45 -13.45 -1.25
C MET A 75 2.96 -13.12 -1.41
N HIS A 76 2.41 -12.29 -0.53
CA HIS A 76 1.01 -11.87 -0.63
C HIS A 76 0.70 -11.10 -1.91
N ALA A 77 1.62 -10.24 -2.38
CA ALA A 77 1.45 -9.52 -3.66
C ALA A 77 1.36 -10.49 -4.84
N VAL A 78 2.23 -11.50 -4.90
CA VAL A 78 2.22 -12.53 -5.95
C VAL A 78 0.90 -13.32 -5.92
N LEU A 79 0.47 -13.77 -4.74
CA LEU A 79 -0.82 -14.46 -4.59
C LEU A 79 -1.99 -13.59 -5.05
N ARG A 80 -1.95 -12.28 -4.76
CA ARG A 80 -3.00 -11.35 -5.17
C ARG A 80 -3.06 -11.23 -6.69
N THR A 81 -1.91 -11.00 -7.34
CA THR A 81 -1.83 -10.91 -8.80
C THR A 81 -2.33 -12.18 -9.47
N TYR A 82 -1.97 -13.35 -8.94
CA TYR A 82 -2.47 -14.62 -9.46
C TYR A 82 -4.00 -14.71 -9.37
N VAL A 83 -4.59 -14.39 -8.22
CA VAL A 83 -6.05 -14.42 -8.04
C VAL A 83 -6.75 -13.42 -8.97
N ASP A 84 -6.20 -12.22 -9.14
CA ASP A 84 -6.76 -11.20 -10.02
C ASP A 84 -6.72 -11.63 -11.49
N ALA A 85 -5.61 -12.23 -11.94
CA ALA A 85 -5.49 -12.78 -13.28
C ALA A 85 -6.51 -13.91 -13.51
N GLN A 86 -6.64 -14.84 -12.56
CA GLN A 86 -7.60 -15.94 -12.66
C GLN A 86 -9.06 -15.45 -12.71
N ARG A 87 -9.41 -14.42 -11.94
CA ARG A 87 -10.74 -13.81 -11.96
C ARG A 87 -11.03 -13.08 -13.27
N ALA A 88 -10.01 -12.46 -13.88
CA ALA A 88 -10.16 -11.84 -15.19
C ALA A 88 -10.40 -12.89 -16.29
N MET A 89 -9.72 -14.04 -16.21
CA MET A 89 -9.90 -15.15 -17.15
C MET A 89 -11.24 -15.87 -17.00
N HIS A 90 -11.74 -16.03 -15.77
CA HIS A 90 -13.01 -16.71 -15.48
C HIS A 90 -14.23 -15.78 -15.45
N ARG A 91 -14.13 -14.61 -16.10
CA ARG A 91 -15.29 -13.72 -16.26
C ARG A 91 -16.19 -14.31 -17.35
N PRO A 92 -17.46 -14.67 -17.06
CA PRO A 92 -18.40 -15.09 -18.10
C PRO A 92 -18.67 -13.95 -19.09
#